data_AF-A0A1A8NK00-F1
#
_entry.id   AF-A0A1A8NK00-F1
#
_cell.length_a   1.000
_cell.length_b   1.000
_cell.length_c   1.000
_cell.angle_alpha   90.00
_cell.angle_beta   90.00
_cell.angle_gamma   90.00
#
_symmetry.space_group_name_H-M   'P 1'
#
loop_
_entity.id
_entity.type
_entity.pdbx_description
1 polymer ?
#
loop_
_entity_poly.entity_id
_entity_poly.type
_entity_poly.pdbx_seq_one_letter_code
_entity_poly.pdbx_strand_id
1 'polypeptide(L)'
;MIKKPTKSKPGVFSFLDPLAYEIWMCIVFAYIGVSVVLFLVSRFSPYEWQSEDSDDEDEAGVSSASRRAPPTSSSEALHSPGFSQAQNQQKDKETPEHTNDFGIFNSLWFSLGAFMQQGCDISPRSLSGRIVGGVWWFFTLIIISSYTANLAAFLTVERMVSPIESAEDLAKQTEIAYGTLDSGSTKEFFRRSKIAVYEKMWSYMKSAEPSVFVKTTPDGVARVRKSKGKFAFLLESTMNEYIEQRKPCDTMKVGGNLDSKGY
;
A
#
# COMPACT_ATOMS: atom_id res chain seq x y z
N MET A 1 -15.93 -32.34 1.48
CA MET A 1 -14.69 -32.24 2.28
C MET A 1 -13.52 -31.90 1.39
N ILE A 2 -12.70 -30.93 1.80
CA ILE A 2 -11.42 -30.62 1.18
C ILE A 2 -10.30 -30.64 2.20
N LYS A 3 -9.06 -30.57 1.71
CA LYS A 3 -7.91 -30.29 2.57
C LYS A 3 -8.00 -28.84 3.04
N LYS A 4 -7.81 -28.62 4.35
CA LYS A 4 -7.77 -27.28 4.93
C LYS A 4 -6.67 -26.46 4.23
N PRO A 5 -6.98 -25.28 3.67
CA PRO A 5 -5.99 -24.47 2.99
C PRO A 5 -4.88 -24.07 3.96
N THR A 6 -3.64 -24.13 3.51
CA THR A 6 -2.51 -23.59 4.27
C THR A 6 -2.55 -22.07 4.21
N LYS A 7 -2.13 -21.41 5.28
CA LYS A 7 -1.98 -19.96 5.34
C LYS A 7 -1.17 -19.48 4.14
N SER A 8 -1.76 -18.58 3.34
CA SER A 8 -1.10 -18.00 2.17
C SER A 8 0.10 -17.19 2.62
N LYS A 9 1.24 -17.33 1.94
CA LYS A 9 2.37 -16.43 2.16
C LYS A 9 2.02 -15.08 1.50
N PRO A 10 2.25 -13.94 2.16
CA PRO A 10 2.02 -12.64 1.55
C PRO A 10 2.83 -12.53 0.24
N GLY A 11 2.20 -11.97 -0.80
CA GLY A 11 2.86 -11.74 -2.08
C GLY A 11 3.87 -10.59 -1.97
N VAL A 12 4.73 -10.44 -2.99
CA VAL A 12 5.73 -9.35 -3.03
C VAL A 12 5.12 -7.95 -3.00
N PHE A 13 3.83 -7.81 -3.35
CA PHE A 13 3.07 -6.56 -3.31
C PHE A 13 2.07 -6.47 -2.16
N SER A 14 2.09 -7.40 -1.19
CA SER A 14 1.14 -7.37 -0.07
C SER A 14 1.28 -6.18 0.87
N PHE A 15 2.31 -5.35 0.68
CA PHE A 15 2.43 -4.06 1.36
C PHE A 15 1.42 -3.01 0.86
N LEU A 16 0.85 -3.17 -0.35
CA LEU A 16 -0.17 -2.26 -0.90
C LEU A 16 -1.60 -2.66 -0.51
N ASP A 17 -1.81 -3.92 -0.15
CA ASP A 17 -3.11 -4.50 0.27
C ASP A 17 -3.84 -3.75 1.42
N PRO A 18 -3.17 -3.07 2.38
CA PRO A 18 -3.85 -2.38 3.48
C PRO A 18 -4.70 -1.18 3.07
N LEU A 19 -4.52 -0.65 1.84
CA LEU A 19 -5.31 0.45 1.29
C LEU A 19 -5.90 0.04 -0.06
N ALA A 20 -7.17 0.39 -0.26
CA ALA A 20 -7.86 0.11 -1.51
C ALA A 20 -7.27 0.92 -2.68
N TYR A 21 -7.35 0.38 -3.89
CA TYR A 21 -6.79 1.00 -5.10
C TYR A 21 -7.38 2.39 -5.37
N GLU A 22 -8.65 2.59 -5.03
CA GLU A 22 -9.35 3.87 -5.13
C GLU A 22 -8.66 4.96 -4.29
N ILE A 23 -8.20 4.59 -3.09
CA ILE A 23 -7.50 5.52 -2.19
C ILE A 23 -6.14 5.89 -2.76
N TRP A 24 -5.42 4.92 -3.33
CA TRP A 24 -4.15 5.18 -4.02
C TRP A 24 -4.31 6.15 -5.20
N MET A 25 -5.36 5.98 -6.00
CA MET A 25 -5.69 6.91 -7.09
C MET A 25 -6.01 8.31 -6.56
N CYS A 26 -6.81 8.40 -5.48
CA CYS A 26 -7.11 9.67 -4.82
C CYS A 26 -5.86 10.37 -4.28
N ILE A 27 -4.90 9.64 -3.69
CA ILE A 27 -3.63 10.20 -3.20
C ILE A 27 -2.83 10.80 -4.36
N VAL A 28 -2.73 10.10 -5.50
CA VAL A 28 -2.01 10.60 -6.67
C VAL A 28 -2.67 11.88 -7.22
N PHE A 29 -3.99 11.90 -7.36
CA PHE A 29 -4.70 13.10 -7.82
C PHE A 29 -4.59 14.26 -6.83
N ALA A 30 -4.71 14.00 -5.53
CA ALA A 30 -4.55 15.01 -4.49
C ALA A 30 -3.12 15.58 -4.48
N TYR A 31 -2.11 14.72 -4.62
CA TYR A 31 -0.71 15.12 -4.74
C TYR A 31 -0.49 16.09 -5.90
N ILE A 32 -0.94 15.72 -7.11
CA ILE A 32 -0.84 16.57 -8.30
C ILE A 32 -1.60 17.89 -8.08
N GLY A 33 -2.80 17.83 -7.52
CA GLY A 33 -3.61 19.00 -7.21
C GLY A 33 -2.91 19.97 -6.26
N VAL A 34 -2.30 19.46 -5.18
CA VAL A 34 -1.54 20.27 -4.23
C VAL A 34 -0.28 20.87 -4.86
N SER A 35 0.45 20.11 -5.69
CA SER A 35 1.62 20.65 -6.41
C SER A 35 1.23 21.79 -7.35
N VAL A 36 0.09 21.68 -8.06
CA VAL A 36 -0.43 22.75 -8.93
C VAL A 36 -0.89 23.96 -8.11
N VAL A 37 -1.60 23.75 -6.99
CA VAL A 37 -2.05 24.84 -6.12
C VAL A 37 -0.85 25.58 -5.52
N LEU A 38 0.17 24.87 -5.04
CA LEU A 38 1.39 25.49 -4.54
C LEU A 38 2.13 26.25 -5.64
N PHE A 39 2.23 25.70 -6.85
CA PHE A 39 2.83 26.40 -7.99
C PHE A 39 2.10 27.70 -8.35
N LEU A 40 0.76 27.70 -8.34
CA LEU A 40 -0.04 28.90 -8.58
C LEU A 40 0.13 29.92 -7.46
N VAL A 41 0.13 29.48 -6.20
CA VAL A 41 0.34 30.36 -5.03
C VAL A 41 1.73 31.01 -5.08
N SER A 42 2.77 30.28 -5.45
CA SER A 42 4.11 30.83 -5.66
C SER A 42 4.15 31.84 -6.80
N ARG A 43 3.39 31.61 -7.88
CA ARG A 43 3.38 32.53 -9.03
C ARG A 43 2.57 33.82 -8.80
N PHE A 44 1.52 33.75 -7.97
CA PHE A 44 0.63 34.87 -7.65
C PHE A 44 0.98 35.63 -6.38
N SER A 45 1.86 35.11 -5.52
CA SER A 45 2.31 35.79 -4.30
C SER A 45 3.51 36.70 -4.62
N PRO A 46 3.36 38.05 -4.67
CA PRO A 46 4.46 38.98 -4.95
C PRO A 46 5.49 39.04 -3.81
N TYR A 47 5.25 38.34 -2.70
CA TYR A 47 6.08 38.35 -1.48
C TYR A 47 7.21 37.30 -1.45
N GLU A 48 7.37 36.48 -2.49
CA GLU A 48 8.55 35.60 -2.65
C GLU A 48 9.66 36.23 -3.50
N TRP A 49 9.44 37.44 -4.04
CA TRP A 49 10.43 38.17 -4.82
C TRP A 49 11.41 38.86 -3.85
N GLN A 50 12.66 38.41 -3.82
CA GLN A 50 13.74 39.11 -3.13
C GLN A 50 13.90 40.52 -3.73
N SER A 51 13.93 41.54 -2.86
CA SER A 51 14.94 42.59 -3.01
C SER A 51 16.18 42.02 -2.31
N GLU A 52 17.20 41.64 -3.07
CA GLU A 52 18.55 41.65 -2.50
C GLU A 52 18.90 43.12 -2.30
N ASP A 53 18.45 43.71 -1.19
CA ASP A 53 19.17 44.86 -0.66
C ASP A 53 20.50 44.30 -0.19
N SER A 54 21.53 44.63 -0.95
CA SER A 54 22.93 44.44 -0.64
C SER A 54 23.24 45.12 0.69
N ASP A 55 23.03 44.41 1.79
CA ASP A 55 23.59 44.76 3.10
C ASP A 55 25.04 44.26 3.17
N ASP A 56 25.88 44.79 2.27
CA ASP A 56 27.32 44.86 2.51
C ASP A 56 27.64 46.31 2.90
N GLU A 57 28.10 46.44 4.14
CA GLU A 57 28.72 47.62 4.76
C GLU A 57 27.77 48.75 5.19
N ASP A 58 27.39 48.75 6.48
CA ASP A 58 27.84 49.79 7.41
C ASP A 58 27.39 49.55 8.86
N GLU A 59 28.24 49.98 9.79
CA GLU A 59 27.96 50.31 11.20
C GLU A 59 27.86 49.17 12.23
N ALA A 60 29.01 48.93 12.85
CA ALA A 60 29.15 48.46 14.22
C ALA A 60 28.30 49.28 15.21
N GLY A 61 27.47 48.61 16.01
CA GLY A 61 26.68 49.26 17.06
C GLY A 61 26.15 48.31 18.15
N VAL A 62 26.95 48.19 19.23
CA VAL A 62 26.53 47.81 20.59
C VAL A 62 26.19 46.32 20.85
N SER A 63 27.21 45.54 21.23
CA SER A 63 27.04 44.27 21.96
C SER A 63 27.19 44.49 23.47
N SER A 64 26.23 43.97 24.23
CA SER A 64 26.21 44.00 25.69
C SER A 64 26.96 42.81 26.31
N ALA A 65 28.00 43.12 27.09
CA ALA A 65 28.47 42.47 28.33
C ALA A 65 28.70 40.93 28.39
N SER A 66 29.97 40.50 28.57
CA SER A 66 30.45 39.74 29.75
C SER A 66 31.96 39.37 29.69
N ARG A 67 32.76 39.94 30.61
CA ARG A 67 34.04 39.49 31.26
C ARG A 67 35.29 39.08 30.42
N ARG A 68 36.37 39.88 30.46
CA ARG A 68 37.61 39.74 31.31
C ARG A 68 38.68 40.80 30.93
N ALA A 69 39.57 41.11 31.88
CA ALA A 69 40.53 42.23 31.94
C ALA A 69 41.81 42.10 31.03
N PRO A 70 42.66 43.16 30.88
CA PRO A 70 43.62 43.36 29.78
C PRO A 70 45.09 43.02 30.18
N PRO A 71 46.12 43.15 29.30
CA PRO A 71 46.76 44.46 29.07
C PRO A 71 47.41 44.75 27.67
N THR A 72 47.48 46.05 27.38
CA THR A 72 48.61 46.86 26.81
C THR A 72 49.07 46.84 25.33
N SER A 73 49.16 48.08 24.80
CA SER A 73 50.12 48.69 23.83
C SER A 73 50.07 48.24 22.37
N SER A 74 50.17 49.09 21.32
CA SER A 74 50.40 50.53 21.13
C SER A 74 50.42 50.82 19.61
N SER A 75 50.15 52.08 19.21
CA SER A 75 50.62 52.76 17.97
C SER A 75 50.07 52.27 16.62
N GLU A 76 49.33 53.04 15.81
CA GLU A 76 49.59 54.31 15.07
C GLU A 76 49.27 53.99 13.58
N ALA A 77 48.28 54.65 12.95
CA ALA A 77 48.46 55.74 11.96
C ALA A 77 48.88 55.21 10.55
N LEU A 78 48.46 55.67 9.36
CA LEU A 78 47.91 56.93 8.88
C LEU A 78 47.70 56.83 7.33
N HIS A 79 46.81 57.66 6.77
CA HIS A 79 46.82 58.29 5.42
C HIS A 79 46.11 57.67 4.18
N SER A 80 45.10 58.42 3.74
CA SER A 80 44.47 58.54 2.40
C SER A 80 45.35 59.39 1.42
N PRO A 81 44.84 59.88 0.26
CA PRO A 81 44.34 59.18 -0.93
C PRO A 81 45.05 59.67 -2.23
N GLY A 82 44.87 58.97 -3.36
CA GLY A 82 45.44 59.40 -4.65
C GLY A 82 44.70 58.82 -5.85
N PHE A 83 44.00 59.70 -6.56
CA PHE A 83 43.20 59.50 -7.76
C PHE A 83 44.08 59.17 -8.98
N SER A 84 43.69 58.22 -9.85
CA SER A 84 43.66 58.40 -11.33
C SER A 84 43.38 57.12 -12.12
N GLN A 85 42.60 57.35 -13.17
CA GLN A 85 42.56 56.69 -14.48
C GLN A 85 41.63 55.48 -14.71
N ALA A 86 40.59 55.82 -15.47
CA ALA A 86 39.70 54.96 -16.19
C ALA A 86 40.42 53.98 -17.14
N GLN A 87 39.99 52.72 -17.10
CA GLN A 87 39.96 51.86 -18.27
C GLN A 87 38.64 51.09 -18.28
N ASN A 88 37.96 51.20 -19.42
CA ASN A 88 36.74 50.51 -19.80
C ASN A 88 36.72 49.03 -19.42
N GLN A 89 35.67 48.59 -18.73
CA GLN A 89 35.03 47.34 -19.09
C GLN A 89 33.53 47.50 -19.00
N GLN A 90 32.94 47.57 -20.18
CA GLN A 90 31.52 47.50 -20.45
C GLN A 90 30.96 46.23 -19.79
N LYS A 91 30.19 46.39 -18.72
CA LYS A 91 29.34 45.33 -18.16
C LYS A 91 27.91 45.78 -18.36
N ASP A 92 27.25 45.08 -19.26
CA ASP A 92 25.85 45.29 -19.61
C ASP A 92 25.00 45.38 -18.35
N LYS A 93 24.07 46.34 -18.37
CA LYS A 93 23.10 46.59 -17.33
C LYS A 93 22.05 45.47 -17.39
N GLU A 94 22.37 44.31 -16.81
CA GLU A 94 21.41 43.24 -16.61
C GLU A 94 20.35 43.71 -15.62
N THR A 95 19.10 43.74 -16.07
CA THR A 95 17.89 43.84 -15.25
C THR A 95 17.94 42.81 -14.11
N PRO A 96 17.50 43.15 -12.87
CA PRO A 96 17.47 42.17 -11.79
C PRO A 96 16.49 41.06 -12.16
N GLU A 97 17.02 39.85 -12.39
CA GLU A 97 16.19 38.67 -12.59
C GLU A 97 15.56 38.28 -11.25
N HIS A 98 14.23 38.39 -11.20
CA HIS A 98 13.36 37.83 -10.18
C HIS A 98 13.57 36.33 -9.94
N THR A 99 14.49 35.88 -9.08
CA THR A 99 14.68 34.45 -8.77
C THR A 99 13.54 33.91 -7.88
N ASN A 100 12.60 33.17 -8.49
CA ASN A 100 11.66 32.34 -7.75
C ASN A 100 12.33 31.00 -7.40
N ASP A 101 12.62 30.76 -6.12
CA ASP A 101 13.16 29.48 -5.64
C ASP A 101 12.17 28.29 -5.78
N PHE A 102 10.90 28.57 -6.10
CA PHE A 102 9.87 27.56 -6.38
C PHE A 102 9.65 27.34 -7.89
N GLY A 103 10.60 26.65 -8.53
CA GLY A 103 10.35 26.02 -9.84
C GLY A 103 9.36 24.83 -9.74
N ILE A 104 8.76 24.41 -10.86
CA ILE A 104 7.81 23.27 -10.94
C ILE A 104 8.37 21.99 -10.28
N PHE A 105 9.67 21.74 -10.49
CA PHE A 105 10.37 20.60 -9.91
C PHE A 105 10.66 20.77 -8.41
N ASN A 106 10.85 21.99 -7.92
CA ASN A 106 11.05 22.28 -6.49
C ASN A 106 9.73 22.18 -5.71
N SER A 107 8.60 22.60 -6.29
CA SER A 107 7.28 22.41 -5.69
C SER A 107 6.86 20.94 -5.62
N LEU A 108 7.18 20.15 -6.65
CA LEU A 108 6.98 18.69 -6.64
C LEU A 108 7.85 18.03 -5.56
N TRP A 109 9.13 18.38 -5.50
CA TRP A 109 10.05 17.87 -4.48
C TRP A 109 9.62 18.26 -3.05
N PHE A 110 9.13 19.47 -2.85
CA PHE A 110 8.56 19.91 -1.57
C PHE A 110 7.30 19.11 -1.20
N SER A 111 6.36 18.90 -2.13
CA SER A 111 5.17 18.08 -1.85
C SER A 111 5.54 16.63 -1.54
N LEU A 112 6.59 16.09 -2.16
CA LEU A 112 7.09 14.74 -1.91
C LEU A 112 7.81 14.64 -0.55
N GLY A 113 8.64 15.63 -0.20
CA GLY A 113 9.32 15.69 1.11
C GLY A 113 8.33 15.84 2.27
N ALA A 114 7.33 16.71 2.12
CA ALA A 114 6.23 16.85 3.08
C ALA A 114 5.41 15.55 3.21
N PHE A 115 5.23 14.81 2.11
CA PHE A 115 4.57 13.50 2.12
C PHE A 115 5.42 12.42 2.83
N MET A 116 6.73 12.43 2.63
CA MET A 116 7.66 11.43 3.19
C MET A 116 8.16 11.76 4.61
N GLN A 117 7.61 12.78 5.28
CA GLN A 117 8.04 13.24 6.62
C GLN A 117 9.54 13.63 6.71
N GLN A 118 10.20 13.83 5.58
CA GLN A 118 11.55 14.36 5.49
C GLN A 118 11.41 15.87 5.37
N GLY A 119 11.70 16.60 6.45
CA GLY A 119 11.60 18.06 6.47
C GLY A 119 12.30 18.69 5.25
N CYS A 120 11.66 19.67 4.63
CA CYS A 120 12.24 20.39 3.49
C CYS A 120 13.03 21.61 3.98
N ASP A 121 14.19 21.85 3.38
CA ASP A 121 15.03 23.03 3.66
C ASP A 121 14.42 24.34 3.12
N ILE A 122 13.43 24.26 2.22
CA ILE A 122 12.66 25.39 1.70
C ILE A 122 11.25 25.35 2.26
N SER A 123 10.89 26.36 3.05
CA SER A 123 9.56 26.51 3.67
C SER A 123 8.84 27.72 3.06
N PRO A 124 7.56 27.58 2.65
CA PRO A 124 6.80 28.71 2.10
C PRO A 124 6.73 29.85 3.13
N ARG A 125 7.23 31.03 2.73
CA ARG A 125 7.32 32.21 3.60
C ARG A 125 5.96 32.93 3.71
N SER A 126 5.11 32.79 2.69
CA SER A 126 3.77 33.40 2.62
C SER A 126 2.75 32.72 3.55
N LEU A 127 1.85 33.50 4.13
CA LEU A 127 0.78 32.99 5.01
C LEU A 127 -0.15 32.00 4.28
N SER A 128 -0.44 32.25 2.99
CA SER A 128 -1.25 31.38 2.13
C SER A 128 -0.56 30.04 1.87
N GLY A 129 0.73 30.04 1.54
CA GLY A 129 1.52 28.82 1.34
C GLY A 129 1.64 27.96 2.60
N ARG A 130 1.75 28.60 3.78
CA ARG A 130 1.75 27.90 5.08
C ARG A 130 0.42 27.24 5.40
N ILE A 131 -0.71 27.87 5.09
CA ILE A 131 -2.03 27.27 5.30
C ILE A 131 -2.21 26.06 4.37
N VAL A 132 -1.85 26.17 3.09
CA VAL A 132 -1.92 25.04 2.14
C VAL A 132 -1.00 23.90 2.58
N GLY A 133 0.24 24.21 2.96
CA GLY A 133 1.19 23.24 3.50
C GLY A 133 0.71 22.58 4.79
N GLY A 134 0.08 23.33 5.70
CA GLY A 134 -0.47 22.80 6.95
C GLY A 134 -1.66 21.85 6.72
N VAL A 135 -2.56 22.19 5.80
CA VAL A 135 -3.67 21.31 5.40
C VAL A 135 -3.15 20.03 4.74
N TRP A 136 -2.16 20.16 3.85
CA TRP A 136 -1.51 19.01 3.21
C TRP A 136 -0.78 18.11 4.21
N TRP A 137 -0.10 18.72 5.19
CA TRP A 137 0.59 18.00 6.26
C TRP A 137 -0.38 17.24 7.16
N PHE A 138 -1.50 17.86 7.56
CA PHE A 138 -2.54 17.20 8.32
C PHE A 138 -3.18 16.04 7.53
N PHE A 139 -3.49 16.25 6.25
CA PHE A 139 -3.98 15.20 5.37
C PHE A 139 -3.02 14.02 5.29
N THR A 140 -1.73 14.28 5.07
CA THR A 140 -0.68 13.27 5.01
C THR A 140 -0.58 12.47 6.32
N LEU A 141 -0.64 13.14 7.47
CA LEU A 141 -0.63 12.46 8.77
C LEU A 141 -1.79 11.48 8.94
N ILE A 142 -3.00 11.88 8.55
CA ILE A 142 -4.18 11.00 8.63
C ILE A 142 -4.01 9.78 7.71
N ILE A 143 -3.47 9.97 6.50
CA ILE A 143 -3.21 8.88 5.56
C ILE A 143 -2.17 7.90 6.10
N ILE A 144 -1.02 8.38 6.58
CA ILE A 144 0.06 7.53 7.10
C ILE A 144 -0.38 6.81 8.37
N SER A 145 -1.12 7.48 9.26
CA SER A 145 -1.68 6.88 10.47
C SER A 145 -2.65 5.75 10.12
N SER A 146 -3.57 5.99 9.18
CA SER A 146 -4.55 4.99 8.74
C SER A 146 -3.89 3.82 8.03
N TYR A 147 -2.91 4.08 7.17
CA TYR A 147 -2.12 3.04 6.52
C TYR A 147 -1.39 2.16 7.55
N THR A 148 -0.74 2.79 8.53
CA THR A 148 0.00 2.06 9.58
C THR A 148 -0.94 1.20 10.44
N ALA A 149 -2.12 1.72 10.78
CA ALA A 149 -3.14 0.97 11.52
C ALA A 149 -3.66 -0.24 10.72
N ASN A 150 -4.00 -0.03 9.44
CA ASN A 150 -4.51 -1.10 8.58
C ASN A 150 -3.43 -2.14 8.26
N LEU A 151 -2.18 -1.72 8.08
CA LEU A 151 -1.05 -2.62 7.88
C LEU A 151 -0.84 -3.50 9.13
N ALA A 152 -0.89 -2.94 10.33
CA ALA A 152 -0.80 -3.71 11.58
C ALA A 152 -1.94 -4.74 11.71
N ALA A 153 -3.17 -4.35 11.33
CA ALA A 153 -4.30 -5.27 11.28
C ALA A 153 -4.08 -6.38 10.23
N PHE A 154 -3.52 -6.06 9.07
CA PHE A 154 -3.23 -7.05 8.03
C PHE A 154 -2.12 -8.04 8.44
N LEU A 155 -1.07 -7.55 9.11
CA LEU A 155 0.04 -8.38 9.60
C LEU A 155 -0.39 -9.36 10.70
N THR A 156 -1.45 -9.06 11.45
CA THR A 156 -1.97 -9.95 12.49
C THR A 156 -3.01 -10.94 11.95
N VAL A 157 -3.65 -10.65 10.82
CA VAL A 157 -4.70 -11.50 10.24
C VAL A 157 -4.15 -12.35 9.10
N GLU A 158 -3.77 -13.58 9.42
CA GLU A 158 -3.50 -14.60 8.42
C GLU A 158 -4.81 -15.24 7.95
N ARG A 159 -5.37 -14.75 6.83
CA ARG A 159 -6.61 -15.32 6.26
C ARG A 159 -6.34 -16.68 5.61
N MET A 160 -7.13 -17.68 6.00
CA MET A 160 -7.27 -18.92 5.25
C MET A 160 -8.31 -18.70 4.15
N VAL A 161 -7.87 -18.55 2.90
CA VAL A 161 -8.79 -18.43 1.75
C VAL A 161 -9.00 -19.82 1.16
N SER A 162 -10.25 -20.28 1.10
CA SER A 162 -10.61 -21.50 0.39
C SER A 162 -10.86 -21.19 -1.09
N PRO A 163 -10.30 -21.97 -2.04
CA PRO A 163 -10.50 -21.73 -3.47
C PRO A 163 -11.92 -22.09 -3.95
N ILE A 164 -12.71 -22.76 -3.12
CA ILE A 164 -14.10 -23.13 -3.40
C ILE A 164 -14.95 -22.76 -2.19
N GLU A 165 -16.16 -22.25 -2.43
CA GLU A 165 -17.14 -21.96 -1.37
C GLU A 165 -18.38 -22.86 -1.50
N SER A 166 -18.66 -23.32 -2.72
CA SER A 166 -19.89 -24.04 -3.07
C SER A 166 -19.66 -25.23 -4.01
N ALA A 167 -20.67 -26.09 -4.16
CA ALA A 167 -20.60 -27.22 -5.10
C ALA A 167 -20.74 -26.75 -6.56
N GLU A 168 -21.39 -25.62 -6.76
CA GLU A 168 -21.54 -24.93 -8.03
C GLU A 168 -20.18 -24.48 -8.56
N ASP A 169 -19.30 -23.99 -7.68
CA ASP A 169 -17.93 -23.60 -8.05
C ASP A 169 -17.13 -24.82 -8.51
N LEU A 170 -17.26 -25.95 -7.80
CA LEU A 170 -16.66 -27.22 -8.23
C LEU A 170 -17.15 -27.67 -9.61
N ALA A 171 -18.42 -27.45 -9.95
CA ALA A 171 -18.98 -27.81 -11.25
C ALA A 171 -18.55 -26.88 -12.41
N LYS A 172 -18.08 -25.66 -12.09
CA LYS A 172 -17.61 -24.68 -13.08
C LYS A 172 -16.15 -24.93 -13.46
N GLN A 173 -15.31 -25.34 -12.52
CA GLN A 173 -13.89 -25.61 -12.76
C GLN A 173 -13.59 -27.10 -13.01
N THR A 174 -12.41 -27.38 -13.55
CA THR A 174 -11.89 -28.74 -13.75
C THR A 174 -10.56 -28.99 -13.04
N GLU A 175 -10.02 -27.99 -12.34
CA GLU A 175 -8.70 -28.08 -11.69
C GLU A 175 -8.72 -28.95 -10.42
N ILE A 176 -9.80 -28.89 -9.65
CA ILE A 176 -10.00 -29.72 -8.46
C ILE A 176 -10.91 -30.89 -8.86
N ALA A 177 -10.34 -32.08 -8.91
CA ALA A 177 -11.11 -33.29 -9.13
C ALA A 177 -12.02 -33.57 -7.93
N TYR A 178 -13.20 -34.14 -8.17
CA TYR A 178 -14.11 -34.51 -7.09
C TYR A 178 -14.75 -35.86 -7.35
N GLY A 179 -15.05 -36.57 -6.27
CA GLY A 179 -15.62 -37.91 -6.34
C GLY A 179 -16.30 -38.35 -5.06
N THR A 180 -17.00 -39.47 -5.15
CA THR A 180 -17.75 -40.08 -4.06
C THR A 180 -17.24 -41.50 -3.78
N LEU A 181 -17.80 -42.15 -2.77
CA LEU A 181 -17.65 -43.60 -2.58
C LEU A 181 -18.27 -44.36 -3.78
N ASP A 182 -17.61 -45.43 -4.24
CA ASP A 182 -18.02 -46.21 -5.41
C ASP A 182 -19.34 -46.99 -5.21
N SER A 183 -19.62 -47.36 -3.95
CA SER A 183 -20.82 -48.11 -3.53
C SER A 183 -21.73 -47.32 -2.57
N GLY A 184 -21.74 -45.97 -2.67
CA GLY A 184 -22.50 -45.10 -1.76
C GLY A 184 -23.84 -44.58 -2.27
N SER A 185 -24.74 -44.23 -1.34
CA SER A 185 -26.00 -43.51 -1.62
C SER A 185 -25.77 -42.17 -2.32
N THR A 186 -24.66 -41.50 -2.01
CA THR A 186 -24.23 -40.24 -2.66
C THR A 186 -23.95 -40.42 -4.15
N LYS A 187 -23.37 -41.55 -4.56
CA LYS A 187 -23.14 -41.85 -5.98
C LYS A 187 -24.46 -41.99 -6.73
N GLU A 188 -25.40 -42.71 -6.13
CA GLU A 188 -26.73 -42.91 -6.72
C GLU A 188 -27.56 -41.62 -6.72
N PHE A 189 -27.38 -40.74 -5.72
CA PHE A 189 -27.95 -39.40 -5.72
C PHE A 189 -27.55 -38.61 -6.96
N PHE A 190 -26.24 -38.54 -7.27
CA PHE A 190 -25.77 -37.83 -8.47
C PHE A 190 -26.23 -38.49 -9.76
N ARG A 191 -26.34 -39.83 -9.81
CA ARG A 191 -26.85 -40.57 -10.97
C ARG A 191 -28.33 -40.25 -11.26
N ARG A 192 -29.16 -40.09 -10.24
CA ARG A 192 -30.62 -39.87 -10.36
C ARG A 192 -31.04 -38.41 -10.26
N SER A 193 -30.12 -37.52 -9.92
CA SER A 193 -30.41 -36.10 -9.75
C SER A 193 -30.87 -35.48 -11.07
N LYS A 194 -31.85 -34.57 -10.99
CA LYS A 194 -32.38 -33.80 -12.14
C LYS A 194 -31.93 -32.34 -12.12
N ILE A 195 -31.08 -31.97 -11.15
CA ILE A 195 -30.58 -30.60 -11.04
C ILE A 195 -29.39 -30.48 -12.00
N ALA A 196 -29.44 -29.51 -12.91
CA ALA A 196 -28.46 -29.34 -13.99
C ALA A 196 -26.99 -29.29 -13.49
N VAL A 197 -26.74 -28.66 -12.34
CA VAL A 197 -25.41 -28.60 -11.71
C VAL A 197 -24.92 -30.02 -11.35
N TYR A 198 -25.79 -30.82 -10.71
CA TYR A 198 -25.45 -32.18 -10.27
C TYR A 198 -25.38 -33.18 -11.43
N GLU A 199 -26.18 -33.02 -12.48
CA GLU A 199 -26.06 -33.80 -13.72
C GLU A 199 -24.72 -33.54 -14.43
N LYS A 200 -24.27 -32.29 -14.46
CA LYS A 200 -22.94 -31.93 -14.99
C LYS A 200 -21.82 -32.56 -14.16
N MET A 201 -21.93 -32.47 -12.82
CA MET A 201 -20.99 -33.12 -11.91
C MET A 201 -20.96 -34.65 -12.09
N TRP A 202 -22.12 -35.28 -12.26
CA TRP A 202 -22.21 -36.72 -12.53
C TRP A 202 -21.56 -37.10 -13.86
N SER A 203 -21.80 -36.32 -14.91
CA SER A 203 -21.20 -36.52 -16.22
C SER A 203 -19.67 -36.47 -16.14
N TYR A 204 -19.12 -35.48 -15.42
CA TYR A 204 -17.69 -35.39 -15.12
C TYR A 204 -17.20 -36.61 -14.33
N MET A 205 -17.87 -36.99 -13.24
CA MET A 205 -17.45 -38.13 -12.41
C MET A 205 -17.47 -39.45 -13.19
N LYS A 206 -18.38 -39.60 -14.15
CA LYS A 206 -18.48 -40.77 -15.02
C LYS A 206 -17.39 -40.81 -16.10
N SER A 207 -16.99 -39.66 -16.64
CA SER A 207 -15.97 -39.55 -17.69
C SER A 207 -14.55 -39.31 -17.17
N ALA A 208 -14.37 -39.16 -15.86
CA ALA A 208 -13.06 -38.83 -15.29
C ALA A 208 -12.09 -40.02 -15.29
N GLU A 209 -10.95 -39.83 -15.96
CA GLU A 209 -9.81 -40.75 -15.95
C GLU A 209 -8.59 -40.02 -15.33
N PRO A 210 -7.96 -40.56 -14.26
CA PRO A 210 -8.25 -41.81 -13.56
C PRO A 210 -9.51 -41.72 -12.67
N SER A 211 -10.09 -42.88 -12.32
CA SER A 211 -11.33 -42.95 -11.53
C SER A 211 -11.29 -42.06 -10.29
N VAL A 212 -12.29 -41.19 -10.18
CA VAL A 212 -12.50 -40.30 -9.02
C VAL A 212 -13.21 -41.00 -7.87
N PHE A 213 -13.82 -42.16 -8.14
CA PHE A 213 -14.48 -42.96 -7.12
C PHE A 213 -13.47 -43.70 -6.24
N VAL A 214 -13.81 -43.84 -4.97
CA VAL A 214 -12.99 -44.56 -3.98
C VAL A 214 -13.77 -45.74 -3.39
N LYS A 215 -13.07 -46.81 -3.03
CA LYS A 215 -13.70 -48.04 -2.52
C LYS A 215 -14.12 -47.92 -1.05
N THR A 216 -13.33 -47.22 -0.24
CA THR A 216 -13.58 -47.04 1.19
C THR A 216 -13.50 -45.57 1.59
N THR A 217 -14.20 -45.19 2.66
CA THR A 217 -14.17 -43.84 3.21
C THR A 217 -12.77 -43.42 3.68
N PRO A 218 -11.99 -44.26 4.39
CA PRO A 218 -10.60 -43.93 4.76
C PRO A 218 -9.70 -43.65 3.55
N ASP A 219 -9.87 -44.40 2.45
CA ASP A 219 -9.11 -44.15 1.21
C ASP A 219 -9.45 -42.78 0.61
N GLY A 220 -10.73 -42.39 0.62
CA GLY A 220 -11.18 -41.07 0.20
C GLY A 220 -10.57 -39.94 1.03
N VAL A 221 -10.57 -40.08 2.35
CA VAL A 221 -9.94 -39.13 3.28
C VAL A 221 -8.44 -39.03 3.01
N ALA A 222 -7.75 -40.17 2.90
CA ALA A 222 -6.30 -40.20 2.62
C ALA A 222 -5.97 -39.58 1.26
N ARG A 223 -6.81 -39.78 0.23
CA ARG A 223 -6.66 -39.16 -1.08
C ARG A 223 -6.74 -37.64 -0.98
N VAL A 224 -7.75 -37.08 -0.30
CA VAL A 224 -7.86 -35.61 -0.07
C VAL A 224 -6.60 -35.05 0.60
N ARG A 225 -6.10 -35.73 1.64
CA ARG A 225 -4.90 -35.31 2.38
C ARG A 225 -3.64 -35.28 1.50
N LYS A 226 -3.49 -36.28 0.63
CA LYS A 226 -2.35 -36.45 -0.29
C LYS A 226 -2.42 -35.51 -1.50
N SER A 227 -3.61 -35.20 -1.99
CA SER A 227 -3.83 -34.40 -3.22
C SER A 227 -3.58 -32.89 -3.09
N LYS A 228 -3.09 -32.39 -1.94
CA LYS A 228 -2.71 -30.97 -1.73
C LYS A 228 -3.78 -29.96 -2.22
N GLY A 229 -5.07 -30.26 -2.01
CA GLY A 229 -6.17 -29.37 -2.42
C GLY A 229 -6.65 -29.52 -3.88
N LYS A 230 -6.11 -30.48 -4.65
CA LYS A 230 -6.57 -30.81 -6.01
C LYS A 230 -7.63 -31.93 -6.07
N PHE A 231 -8.08 -32.41 -4.90
CA PHE A 231 -9.16 -33.39 -4.81
C PHE A 231 -10.13 -33.04 -3.69
N ALA A 232 -11.43 -33.05 -4.00
CA ALA A 232 -12.52 -32.88 -3.07
C ALA A 232 -13.31 -34.19 -2.93
N PHE A 233 -13.57 -34.61 -1.70
CA PHE A 233 -14.31 -35.83 -1.43
C PHE A 233 -15.72 -35.49 -0.94
N LEU A 234 -16.72 -36.03 -1.62
CA LEU A 234 -18.13 -35.86 -1.28
C LEU A 234 -18.57 -37.03 -0.40
N LEU A 235 -18.98 -36.71 0.82
CA LEU A 235 -19.45 -37.64 1.83
C LEU A 235 -20.51 -36.96 2.71
N GLU A 236 -21.18 -37.75 3.55
CA GLU A 236 -22.21 -37.27 4.48
C GLU A 236 -21.65 -36.24 5.48
N SER A 237 -22.49 -35.27 5.87
CA SER A 237 -22.07 -34.15 6.73
C SER A 237 -21.58 -34.60 8.10
N THR A 238 -22.24 -35.59 8.70
CA THR A 238 -21.87 -36.18 10.00
C THR A 238 -20.47 -36.78 9.97
N MET A 239 -20.15 -37.54 8.92
CA MET A 239 -18.82 -38.13 8.75
C MET A 239 -17.77 -37.06 8.46
N ASN A 240 -18.10 -36.02 7.70
CA ASN A 240 -17.20 -34.92 7.43
C ASN A 240 -16.83 -34.14 8.72
N GLU A 241 -17.84 -33.77 9.52
CA GLU A 241 -17.67 -33.09 10.82
C GLU A 241 -16.87 -33.96 11.81
N TYR A 242 -17.12 -35.26 11.81
CA TYR A 242 -16.35 -36.21 12.62
C TYR A 242 -14.86 -36.27 12.24
N ILE A 243 -14.54 -36.31 10.94
CA ILE A 243 -13.15 -36.37 10.45
C ILE A 243 -12.42 -35.03 10.65
N GLU A 244 -13.12 -33.90 10.53
CA GLU A 244 -12.58 -32.56 10.77
C GLU A 244 -12.09 -32.36 12.22
N GLN A 245 -12.76 -32.97 13.20
CA GLN A 245 -12.37 -32.91 14.61
C GLN A 245 -11.19 -33.84 14.98
N ARG A 246 -10.73 -34.69 14.05
CA ARG A 246 -9.66 -35.66 14.29
C ARG A 246 -8.30 -35.08 13.90
N LYS A 247 -7.26 -35.42 14.68
CA LYS A 247 -5.87 -35.11 14.33
C LYS A 247 -5.53 -35.71 12.94
N PRO A 248 -4.81 -34.97 12.06
CA PRO A 248 -4.11 -33.70 12.30
C PRO A 248 -4.92 -32.42 12.00
N CYS A 249 -6.26 -32.47 11.96
CA CYS A 249 -7.14 -31.33 11.68
C CYS A 249 -6.86 -30.66 10.31
N ASP A 250 -6.57 -31.50 9.31
CA ASP A 250 -6.14 -31.11 7.97
C ASP A 250 -7.26 -31.16 6.92
N THR A 251 -8.48 -31.47 7.34
CA THR A 251 -9.68 -31.46 6.49
C THR A 251 -10.64 -30.36 6.93
N MET A 252 -11.53 -29.94 6.03
CA MET A 252 -12.51 -28.89 6.29
C MET A 252 -13.80 -29.15 5.50
N LYS A 253 -14.95 -28.89 6.14
CA LYS A 253 -16.25 -28.77 5.46
C LYS A 253 -16.35 -27.42 4.74
N VAL A 254 -16.87 -27.45 3.52
CA VAL A 254 -17.09 -26.26 2.68
C VAL A 254 -18.51 -26.34 2.14
N GLY A 255 -19.19 -25.19 2.11
CA GLY A 255 -20.55 -25.05 1.63
C GLY A 255 -21.60 -25.66 2.57
N GLY A 256 -22.86 -25.53 2.16
CA GLY A 256 -24.00 -26.18 2.80
C GLY A 256 -24.12 -27.66 2.43
N ASN A 257 -25.09 -28.35 3.04
CA ASN A 257 -25.43 -29.71 2.66
C ASN A 257 -26.17 -29.72 1.30
N LEU A 258 -25.89 -30.72 0.46
CA LEU A 258 -26.48 -30.84 -0.89
C LEU A 258 -27.91 -31.41 -0.87
N ASP A 259 -28.19 -32.24 0.13
CA ASP A 259 -29.50 -32.80 0.43
C ASP A 259 -29.75 -32.79 1.94
N SER A 260 -31.03 -32.86 2.32
CA SER A 260 -31.47 -32.99 3.71
C SER A 260 -32.01 -34.41 3.91
N LYS A 261 -31.11 -35.39 4.02
CA LYS A 261 -31.48 -36.72 4.50
C LYS A 261 -31.27 -36.77 6.01
N GLY A 262 -32.37 -36.74 6.77
CA GLY A 262 -32.32 -37.06 8.19
C GLY A 262 -32.08 -38.56 8.35
N TYR A 263 -31.09 -38.91 9.14
CA TYR A 263 -30.89 -40.26 9.66
C TYR A 263 -31.23 -40.28 11.15
#